data_AF-A0A954G7S8-F1
#
_entry.id   AF-A0A954G7S8-F1
#
_cell.length_a   1.000
_cell.length_b   1.000
_cell.length_c   1.000
_cell.angle_alpha   90.00
_cell.angle_beta   90.00
_cell.angle_gamma   90.00
#
_symmetry.space_group_name_H-M   'P 1'
#
loop_
_entity.id
_entity.type
_entity.pdbx_description
1 polymer ?
#
loop_
_entity_poly.entity_id
_entity_poly.type
_entity_poly.pdbx_seq_one_letter_code
_entity_poly.pdbx_strand_id
1 'polypeptide(L)'
;TPLLSLLQIAWDNGQVVFDYFNPHPEFAEVVRPELIFISPKNGVKGAFSNNSNITSGLQEILTFFPGNIRPRSDSTLNFEPLLRTGLNSGLLSWGQITSPFFNSVRIAQDPPRLIDDDSHVLAAHITSTDKSPVKNINVIFVADADLISDELFNIRERQAFGLKIDNVTFLLNCVDQLAGDDSYIKLRKRRSKLRTLTLVERETSVFVKERNAEREKATETADEKLKEARDRLKAERDKIIKDTTIDGNTKQQMLRMAEENESRRLEVDEANIEREKQRQIEKIKAQTERQIRTIEDRIRWYAILFPPFPAILLGICFLFFRMKNENQNISPDRRLKK
;
A
#
# COMPACT_ATOMS: atom_id res chain seq x y z
N THR A 1 10.36 18.47 18.87
CA THR A 1 11.52 18.23 19.76
C THR A 1 12.71 19.08 19.30
N PRO A 2 13.76 19.27 20.14
CA PRO A 2 14.97 20.00 19.76
C PRO A 2 15.66 19.43 18.51
N LEU A 3 15.73 18.10 18.40
CA LEU A 3 16.29 17.41 17.24
C LEU A 3 15.57 17.75 15.93
N LEU A 4 14.22 17.65 15.90
CA LEU A 4 13.46 17.99 14.69
C LEU A 4 13.57 19.46 14.30
N SER A 5 13.82 20.34 15.28
CA SER A 5 14.02 21.78 15.03
C SER A 5 15.40 22.05 14.44
N LEU A 6 16.44 21.34 14.93
CA LEU A 6 17.78 21.38 14.34
C LEU A 6 17.80 20.85 12.91
N LEU A 7 17.08 19.76 12.65
CA LEU A 7 16.94 19.15 11.33
C LEU A 7 15.94 19.88 10.41
N GLN A 8 15.25 20.91 10.92
CA GLN A 8 14.27 21.70 10.17
C GLN A 8 13.19 20.86 9.47
N ILE A 9 12.78 19.76 10.13
CA ILE A 9 11.70 18.87 9.66
C ILE A 9 10.49 18.91 10.59
N ALA A 10 9.35 18.55 10.03
CA ALA A 10 8.13 18.24 10.74
C ALA A 10 7.88 16.74 10.65
N TRP A 11 7.63 16.13 11.81
CA TRP A 11 7.21 14.74 11.96
C TRP A 11 6.12 14.73 13.01
N ASP A 12 4.94 14.21 12.66
CA ASP A 12 3.85 13.99 13.59
C ASP A 12 3.97 12.56 14.15
N ASN A 13 4.26 12.44 15.44
CA ASN A 13 4.44 11.16 16.12
C ASN A 13 3.12 10.49 16.51
N GLY A 14 1.98 11.16 16.31
CA GLY A 14 0.64 10.62 16.48
C GLY A 14 0.04 10.10 15.18
N GLN A 15 0.79 10.06 14.08
CA GLN A 15 0.32 9.64 12.77
C GLN A 15 1.18 8.49 12.21
N VAL A 16 0.52 7.55 11.55
CA VAL A 16 1.14 6.50 10.75
C VAL A 16 0.68 6.63 9.30
N VAL A 17 1.52 6.19 8.39
CA VAL A 17 1.22 6.14 6.96
C VAL A 17 0.59 4.79 6.64
N PHE A 18 -0.33 4.77 5.69
CA PHE A 18 -0.74 3.55 5.01
C PHE A 18 -0.59 3.71 3.50
N ASP A 19 -0.44 2.60 2.79
CA ASP A 19 -0.42 2.56 1.33
C ASP A 19 -1.11 1.27 0.86
N TYR A 20 -2.04 1.39 -0.09
CA TYR A 20 -2.69 0.23 -0.68
C TYR A 20 -1.86 -0.48 -1.75
N PHE A 21 -0.72 0.10 -2.15
CA PHE A 21 0.20 -0.54 -3.06
C PHE A 21 0.80 -1.82 -2.42
N ASN A 22 0.48 -2.96 -3.02
CA ASN A 22 1.06 -4.24 -2.64
C ASN A 22 1.56 -4.98 -3.91
N PRO A 23 2.88 -5.18 -4.06
CA PRO A 23 3.45 -5.93 -5.18
C PRO A 23 3.25 -7.45 -5.07
N HIS A 24 2.80 -7.96 -3.92
CA HIS A 24 2.58 -9.38 -3.63
C HIS A 24 1.12 -9.65 -3.25
N PRO A 25 0.21 -9.70 -4.26
CA PRO A 25 -1.22 -9.90 -4.03
C PRO A 25 -1.55 -11.21 -3.31
N GLU A 26 -0.69 -12.23 -3.40
CA GLU A 26 -0.82 -13.49 -2.67
C GLU A 26 -0.83 -13.32 -1.14
N PHE A 27 -0.28 -12.22 -0.62
CA PHE A 27 -0.28 -11.91 0.81
C PHE A 27 -1.29 -10.83 1.20
N ALA A 28 -2.21 -10.44 0.31
CA ALA A 28 -3.15 -9.34 0.55
C ALA A 28 -4.11 -9.56 1.75
N GLU A 29 -4.25 -10.79 2.25
CA GLU A 29 -5.06 -11.09 3.44
C GLU A 29 -4.28 -10.96 4.75
N VAL A 30 -2.95 -11.06 4.69
CA VAL A 30 -2.06 -11.02 5.85
C VAL A 30 -1.38 -9.65 5.96
N VAL A 31 -1.01 -9.08 4.82
CA VAL A 31 -0.39 -7.76 4.73
C VAL A 31 -1.48 -6.70 4.76
N ARG A 32 -1.47 -5.93 5.84
CA ARG A 32 -2.31 -4.75 5.97
C ARG A 32 -1.72 -3.54 5.23
N PRO A 33 -2.53 -2.53 4.88
CA PRO A 33 -2.04 -1.30 4.23
C PRO A 33 -1.00 -0.50 5.04
N GLU A 34 -0.92 -0.69 6.37
CA GLU A 34 0.11 -0.05 7.21
C GLU A 34 1.47 -0.78 7.17
N LEU A 35 1.52 -1.96 6.54
CA LEU A 35 2.75 -2.66 6.20
C LEU A 35 3.14 -2.30 4.76
N ILE A 36 3.90 -1.22 4.62
CA ILE A 36 4.07 -0.55 3.33
C ILE A 36 5.24 -1.14 2.57
N PHE A 37 4.98 -1.53 1.32
CA PHE A 37 6.02 -1.85 0.35
C PHE A 37 6.44 -0.60 -0.45
N ILE A 38 7.69 -0.18 -0.32
CA ILE A 38 8.29 0.83 -1.19
C ILE A 38 8.96 0.13 -2.36
N SER A 39 8.56 0.47 -3.58
CA SER A 39 9.14 -0.05 -4.82
C SER A 39 8.97 0.96 -5.96
N PRO A 40 9.86 1.00 -6.97
CA PRO A 40 9.67 1.82 -8.17
C PRO A 40 8.37 1.52 -8.94
N LYS A 41 7.72 0.39 -8.62
CA LYS A 41 6.45 -0.04 -9.19
C LYS A 41 5.21 0.61 -8.57
N ASN A 42 5.34 1.36 -7.47
CA ASN A 42 4.21 1.99 -6.78
C ASN A 42 3.59 3.19 -7.55
N GLY A 43 4.09 3.48 -8.76
CA GLY A 43 3.60 4.54 -9.63
C GLY A 43 4.28 5.89 -9.43
N VAL A 44 5.15 6.04 -8.43
CA VAL A 44 5.88 7.27 -8.14
C VAL A 44 7.35 7.13 -8.56
N LYS A 45 7.81 7.96 -9.51
CA LYS A 45 9.20 7.92 -10.00
C LYS A 45 10.26 8.14 -8.91
N GLY A 46 9.87 8.80 -7.82
CA GLY A 46 10.70 9.09 -6.65
C GLY A 46 10.48 8.16 -5.46
N ALA A 47 9.83 7.00 -5.64
CA ALA A 47 9.66 6.00 -4.59
C ALA A 47 10.98 5.65 -3.89
N PHE A 48 12.01 5.45 -4.71
CA PHE A 48 13.42 5.51 -4.32
C PHE A 48 14.07 6.71 -5.02
N SER A 49 14.92 7.46 -4.32
CA SER A 49 15.73 8.49 -4.99
C SER A 49 16.71 7.83 -5.98
N ASN A 50 16.62 8.23 -7.24
CA ASN A 50 17.58 7.82 -8.28
C ASN A 50 18.90 8.61 -8.19
N ASN A 51 18.87 9.77 -7.55
CA ASN A 51 20.04 10.63 -7.38
C ASN A 51 20.87 10.23 -6.15
N SER A 52 20.23 9.61 -5.15
CA SER A 52 20.93 9.15 -3.96
C SER A 52 21.64 7.83 -4.21
N ASN A 53 22.91 7.74 -3.81
CA ASN A 53 23.63 6.46 -3.76
C ASN A 53 22.98 5.48 -2.77
N ILE A 54 22.28 5.98 -1.75
CA ILE A 54 21.65 5.17 -0.70
C ILE A 54 20.55 4.27 -1.27
N THR A 55 19.66 4.83 -2.09
CA THR A 55 18.45 4.16 -2.56
C THR A 55 18.48 3.76 -4.03
N SER A 56 19.41 4.30 -4.81
CA SER A 56 19.50 3.94 -6.23
C SER A 56 19.79 2.44 -6.42
N GLY A 57 18.95 1.77 -7.20
CA GLY A 57 19.08 0.33 -7.48
C GLY A 57 18.46 -0.60 -6.43
N LEU A 58 17.89 -0.07 -5.35
CA LEU A 58 17.00 -0.85 -4.48
C LEU A 58 15.73 -1.23 -5.25
N GLN A 59 15.15 -2.37 -4.92
CA GLN A 59 14.01 -2.94 -5.64
C GLN A 59 12.74 -2.92 -4.80
N GLU A 60 12.85 -3.29 -3.52
CA GLU A 60 11.71 -3.39 -2.63
C GLU A 60 12.14 -3.25 -1.16
N ILE A 61 11.44 -2.44 -0.38
CA ILE A 61 11.60 -2.32 1.07
C ILE A 61 10.23 -2.51 1.71
N LEU A 62 10.18 -3.22 2.83
CA LEU A 62 8.98 -3.38 3.64
C LEU A 62 9.11 -2.56 4.93
N THR A 63 8.11 -1.76 5.26
CA THR A 63 8.09 -0.92 6.47
C THR A 63 6.87 -1.23 7.33
N PHE A 64 6.95 -1.03 8.64
CA PHE A 64 5.89 -1.38 9.59
C PHE A 64 5.40 -0.12 10.29
N PHE A 65 4.15 0.26 10.04
CA PHE A 65 3.53 1.46 10.64
C PHE A 65 4.43 2.71 10.57
N PRO A 66 5.05 3.02 9.42
CA PRO A 66 6.00 4.11 9.35
C PRO A 66 5.30 5.46 9.50
N GLY A 67 6.00 6.47 9.99
CA GLY A 67 5.56 7.85 10.03
C GLY A 67 5.86 8.61 8.73
N ASN A 68 5.30 9.81 8.62
CA ASN A 68 5.57 10.75 7.53
C ASN A 68 6.44 11.91 7.99
N ILE A 69 7.48 12.23 7.23
CA ILE A 69 8.36 13.38 7.48
C ILE A 69 8.29 14.38 6.33
N ARG A 70 8.36 15.67 6.67
CA ARG A 70 8.38 16.75 5.67
C ARG A 70 9.32 17.87 6.09
N PRO A 71 9.96 18.60 5.15
CA PRO A 71 10.70 19.80 5.50
C PRO A 71 9.73 20.84 6.06
N ARG A 72 10.19 21.66 7.02
CA ARG A 72 9.44 22.84 7.43
C ARG A 72 9.48 23.90 6.31
N SER A 73 8.47 24.76 6.27
CA SER A 73 8.35 25.81 5.23
C SER A 73 9.50 26.81 5.23
N ASP A 74 10.15 27.00 6.38
CA ASP A 74 11.32 27.85 6.60
C ASP A 74 12.65 27.08 6.56
N SER A 75 12.64 25.82 6.10
CA SER A 75 13.85 25.00 6.03
C SER A 75 14.85 25.58 5.02
N THR A 76 16.09 25.67 5.48
CA THR A 76 17.29 26.07 4.73
C THR A 76 18.20 24.89 4.41
N LEU A 77 17.90 23.72 4.98
CA LEU A 77 18.63 22.48 4.76
C LEU A 77 18.16 21.81 3.46
N ASN A 78 19.07 21.07 2.83
CA ASN A 78 18.71 20.22 1.71
C ASN A 78 17.97 18.99 2.25
N PHE A 79 16.76 18.75 1.73
CA PHE A 79 15.93 17.61 2.08
C PHE A 79 15.80 16.72 0.85
N GLU A 80 16.54 15.61 0.84
CA GLU A 80 16.43 14.59 -0.22
C GLU A 80 15.57 13.42 0.29
N PRO A 81 14.33 13.25 -0.21
CA PRO A 81 13.51 12.10 0.11
C PRO A 81 14.14 10.81 -0.42
N LEU A 82 14.25 9.80 0.44
CA LEU A 82 14.82 8.50 0.12
C LEU A 82 13.75 7.45 -0.16
N LEU A 83 12.71 7.42 0.68
CA LEU A 83 11.61 6.45 0.64
C LEU A 83 10.29 7.20 0.53
N ARG A 84 9.52 6.94 -0.52
CA ARG A 84 8.21 7.57 -0.77
C ARG A 84 7.13 6.56 -1.10
N THR A 85 5.95 6.74 -0.50
CA THR A 85 4.75 5.94 -0.80
C THR A 85 4.22 6.19 -2.22
N GLY A 86 3.31 5.34 -2.66
CA GLY A 86 2.54 5.52 -3.89
C GLY A 86 1.55 6.69 -3.79
N LEU A 87 0.65 6.77 -4.78
CA LEU A 87 -0.44 7.77 -4.77
C LEU A 87 -1.71 7.26 -4.11
N ASN A 88 -1.78 5.97 -3.76
CA ASN A 88 -2.92 5.37 -3.07
C ASN A 88 -2.60 5.24 -1.57
N SER A 89 -2.04 6.30 -0.99
CA SER A 89 -1.61 6.37 0.41
C SER A 89 -2.37 7.46 1.16
N GLY A 90 -2.23 7.43 2.49
CA GLY A 90 -2.77 8.47 3.36
C GLY A 90 -2.23 8.35 4.77
N LEU A 91 -2.76 9.19 5.66
CA LEU A 91 -2.37 9.25 7.07
C LEU A 91 -3.49 8.73 7.97
N LEU A 92 -3.10 8.00 9.01
CA LEU A 92 -3.98 7.58 10.10
C LEU A 92 -3.46 8.12 11.42
N SER A 93 -4.35 8.69 12.21
CA SER A 93 -4.02 9.10 13.58
C SER A 93 -4.01 7.89 14.53
N TRP A 94 -3.26 8.00 15.62
CA TRP A 94 -3.16 6.98 16.67
C TRP A 94 -4.53 6.50 17.16
N GLY A 95 -5.48 7.42 17.35
CA GLY A 95 -6.83 7.09 17.82
C GLY A 95 -7.68 6.32 16.80
N GLN A 96 -7.33 6.34 15.52
CA GLN A 96 -8.02 5.55 14.48
C GLN A 96 -7.46 4.12 14.40
N ILE A 97 -6.16 3.94 14.63
CA ILE A 97 -5.51 2.63 14.55
C ILE A 97 -5.48 1.87 15.86
N THR A 98 -5.73 2.53 16.99
CA THR A 98 -5.68 1.91 18.31
C THR A 98 -6.99 2.06 19.06
N SER A 99 -7.37 1.03 19.80
CA SER A 99 -8.47 1.06 20.76
C SER A 99 -8.02 0.56 22.13
N PRO A 100 -8.51 1.17 23.22
CA PRO A 100 -8.30 0.64 24.56
C PRO A 100 -8.89 -0.76 24.68
N PHE A 101 -8.11 -1.72 25.17
CA PHE A 101 -8.59 -3.07 25.43
C PHE A 101 -8.03 -3.57 26.76
N PHE A 102 -8.86 -3.55 27.81
CA PHE A 102 -8.39 -3.76 29.19
C PHE A 102 -7.17 -2.87 29.49
N ASN A 103 -6.14 -3.42 30.14
CA ASN A 103 -4.87 -2.74 30.44
C ASN A 103 -3.89 -2.78 29.24
N SER A 104 -4.37 -3.04 28.02
CA SER A 104 -3.55 -3.03 26.81
C SER A 104 -4.17 -2.21 25.69
N VAL A 105 -3.39 -2.04 24.63
CA VAL A 105 -3.84 -1.38 23.40
C VAL A 105 -4.04 -2.46 22.35
N ARG A 106 -5.22 -2.48 21.73
CA ARG A 106 -5.50 -3.34 20.58
C ARG A 106 -5.40 -2.52 19.30
N ILE A 107 -4.75 -3.09 18.29
CA ILE A 107 -4.72 -2.47 16.96
C ILE A 107 -6.04 -2.77 16.25
N ALA A 108 -6.69 -1.74 15.71
CA ALA A 108 -7.89 -1.87 14.89
C ALA A 108 -7.58 -2.73 13.65
N GLN A 109 -8.49 -3.66 13.32
CA GLN A 109 -8.29 -4.54 12.17
C GLN A 109 -8.53 -3.81 10.84
N ASP A 110 -9.57 -2.97 10.77
CA ASP A 110 -9.88 -2.19 9.57
C ASP A 110 -10.18 -0.72 9.95
N PRO A 111 -9.14 0.08 10.27
CA PRO A 111 -9.31 1.51 10.50
C PRO A 111 -9.85 2.21 9.23
N PRO A 112 -10.62 3.30 9.38
CA PRO A 112 -11.06 4.10 8.25
C PRO A 112 -9.85 4.75 7.57
N ARG A 113 -9.62 4.44 6.30
CA ARG A 113 -8.48 4.90 5.50
C ARG A 113 -8.97 5.82 4.39
N LEU A 114 -8.57 7.08 4.45
CA LEU A 114 -8.86 8.10 3.44
C LEU A 114 -7.59 8.38 2.66
N ILE A 115 -7.66 8.22 1.35
CA ILE A 115 -6.52 8.47 0.46
C ILE A 115 -6.37 9.99 0.32
N ASP A 116 -5.15 10.50 0.45
CA ASP A 116 -4.86 11.90 0.19
C ASP A 116 -4.04 12.06 -1.11
N ASP A 117 -3.84 13.31 -1.52
CA ASP A 117 -3.13 13.63 -2.77
C ASP A 117 -1.59 13.57 -2.62
N ASP A 118 -1.08 13.26 -1.42
CA ASP A 118 0.34 13.35 -1.09
C ASP A 118 1.06 12.00 -1.19
N SER A 119 2.25 12.01 -1.79
CA SER A 119 3.21 10.91 -1.67
C SER A 119 4.09 11.14 -0.44
N HIS A 120 3.75 10.44 0.65
CA HIS A 120 4.39 10.58 1.95
C HIS A 120 5.83 10.10 1.94
N VAL A 121 6.69 10.80 2.69
CA VAL A 121 8.12 10.49 2.79
C VAL A 121 8.36 9.76 4.09
N LEU A 122 8.87 8.53 4.01
CA LEU A 122 9.15 7.69 5.18
C LEU A 122 10.59 7.87 5.68
N ALA A 123 11.50 8.21 4.77
CA ALA A 123 12.89 8.49 5.10
C ALA A 123 13.49 9.56 4.18
N ALA A 124 14.42 10.34 4.70
CA ALA A 124 15.09 11.42 3.97
C ALA A 124 16.55 11.59 4.41
N HIS A 125 17.38 12.00 3.47
CA HIS A 125 18.74 12.46 3.70
C HIS A 125 18.74 13.98 3.83
N ILE A 126 19.16 14.46 4.99
CA ILE A 126 19.13 15.86 5.38
C ILE A 126 20.57 16.34 5.48
N THR A 127 20.92 17.35 4.69
CA THR A 127 22.27 17.89 4.61
C THR A 127 22.30 19.41 4.73
N SER A 128 23.34 19.93 5.37
CA SER A 128 23.61 21.37 5.38
C SER A 128 23.97 21.86 3.98
N THR A 129 23.41 23.01 3.60
CA THR A 129 23.81 23.74 2.39
C THR A 129 24.79 24.86 2.75
N ASP A 130 25.56 25.35 1.78
CA ASP A 130 26.49 26.48 1.97
C ASP A 130 25.78 27.75 2.47
N LYS A 131 24.49 27.89 2.13
CA LYS A 131 23.65 29.04 2.51
C LYS A 131 22.94 28.85 3.85
N SER A 132 22.87 27.63 4.39
CA SER A 132 22.20 27.39 5.66
C SER A 132 23.03 27.93 6.83
N PRO A 133 22.40 28.57 7.84
CA PRO A 133 23.06 29.00 9.07
C PRO A 133 23.53 27.81 9.91
N VAL A 134 22.90 26.63 9.74
CA VAL A 134 23.28 25.41 10.45
C VAL A 134 24.28 24.63 9.60
N LYS A 135 25.51 24.48 10.11
CA LYS A 135 26.62 23.83 9.40
C LYS A 135 26.81 22.38 9.85
N ASN A 136 27.41 21.58 8.96
CA ASN A 136 27.85 20.21 9.19
C ASN A 136 26.73 19.21 9.58
N ILE A 137 25.49 19.44 9.13
CA ILE A 137 24.44 18.43 9.20
C ILE A 137 24.65 17.42 8.07
N ASN A 138 24.76 16.15 8.43
CA ASN A 138 24.67 15.00 7.54
C ASN A 138 23.90 13.90 8.28
N VAL A 139 22.59 13.83 8.07
CA VAL A 139 21.70 12.94 8.82
C VAL A 139 20.75 12.23 7.88
N ILE A 140 20.60 10.93 8.05
CA ILE A 140 19.53 10.16 7.42
C ILE A 140 18.47 9.91 8.48
N PHE A 141 17.27 10.46 8.27
CA PHE A 141 16.14 10.27 9.17
C PHE A 141 15.20 9.21 8.58
N VAL A 142 14.82 8.23 9.40
CA VAL A 142 13.89 7.15 9.05
C VAL A 142 12.77 7.15 10.06
N ALA A 143 11.53 7.27 9.62
CA ALA A 143 10.33 7.29 10.47
C ALA A 143 9.75 5.88 10.70
N ASP A 144 10.62 4.87 10.82
CA ASP A 144 10.23 3.49 11.10
C ASP A 144 11.34 2.86 11.96
N ALA A 145 10.96 2.40 13.15
CA ALA A 145 11.87 1.75 14.09
C ALA A 145 12.08 0.26 13.75
N ASP A 146 11.10 -0.36 13.09
CA ASP A 146 11.07 -1.80 12.82
C ASP A 146 11.72 -2.16 11.48
N LEU A 147 12.25 -1.17 10.75
CA LEU A 147 13.00 -1.35 9.50
C LEU A 147 14.24 -2.27 9.69
N ILE A 148 14.72 -2.39 10.94
CA ILE A 148 15.82 -3.25 11.37
C ILE A 148 15.30 -4.13 12.51
N SER A 149 14.58 -5.18 12.17
CA SER A 149 14.04 -6.14 13.12
C SER A 149 14.48 -7.56 12.77
N ASP A 150 14.56 -8.42 13.78
CA ASP A 150 14.90 -9.85 13.61
C ASP A 150 13.97 -10.53 12.60
N GLU A 151 12.70 -10.10 12.52
CA GLU A 151 11.73 -10.60 11.56
C GLU A 151 12.13 -10.28 10.11
N LEU A 152 12.58 -9.06 9.83
CA LEU A 152 13.07 -8.69 8.50
C LEU A 152 14.38 -9.39 8.14
N PHE A 153 15.26 -9.65 9.12
CA PHE A 153 16.43 -10.49 8.91
C PHE A 153 16.02 -11.92 8.55
N ASN A 154 15.06 -12.50 9.27
CA ASN A 154 14.53 -13.85 9.00
C ASN A 154 13.89 -13.94 7.61
N ILE A 155 13.09 -12.96 7.21
CA ILE A 155 12.48 -12.90 5.86
C ILE A 155 13.57 -12.90 4.79
N ARG A 156 14.61 -12.09 4.97
CA ARG A 156 15.72 -11.99 4.01
C ARG A 156 16.57 -13.27 3.95
N GLU A 157 16.94 -13.83 5.09
CA GLU A 157 17.82 -15.01 5.17
C GLU A 157 17.13 -16.25 4.61
N ARG A 158 15.89 -16.51 5.02
CA ARG A 158 15.14 -17.69 4.60
C ARG A 158 14.44 -17.51 3.26
N GLN A 159 14.49 -16.30 2.68
CA GLN A 159 13.61 -15.88 1.58
C GLN A 159 12.16 -16.29 1.89
N ALA A 160 11.75 -16.07 3.14
CA ALA A 160 10.43 -16.46 3.59
C ALA A 160 9.39 -15.81 2.67
N PHE A 161 8.37 -16.56 2.30
CA PHE A 161 7.32 -16.09 1.41
C PHE A 161 7.81 -15.71 -0.01
N GLY A 162 9.04 -16.08 -0.40
CA GLY A 162 9.62 -15.72 -1.69
C GLY A 162 9.99 -14.24 -1.82
N LEU A 163 9.92 -13.48 -0.71
CA LEU A 163 10.18 -12.04 -0.68
C LEU A 163 11.68 -11.74 -0.74
N LYS A 164 12.06 -10.76 -1.57
CA LYS A 164 13.45 -10.29 -1.70
C LYS A 164 13.56 -8.82 -1.33
N ILE A 165 13.44 -8.57 -0.03
CA ILE A 165 13.47 -7.24 0.57
C ILE A 165 14.90 -6.68 0.72
N ASP A 166 15.02 -5.37 0.59
CA ASP A 166 16.27 -4.62 0.59
C ASP A 166 16.50 -3.79 1.86
N ASN A 167 15.71 -3.97 2.92
CA ASN A 167 15.84 -3.25 4.20
C ASN A 167 17.27 -3.20 4.74
N VAL A 168 17.92 -4.36 4.87
CA VAL A 168 19.31 -4.44 5.35
C VAL A 168 20.29 -3.82 4.35
N THR A 169 20.00 -3.89 3.04
CA THR A 169 20.84 -3.23 2.02
C THR A 169 20.75 -1.72 2.13
N PHE A 170 19.54 -1.19 2.34
CA PHE A 170 19.29 0.23 2.58
C PHE A 170 20.07 0.71 3.81
N LEU A 171 19.99 -0.01 4.94
CA LEU A 171 20.74 0.33 6.14
C LEU A 171 22.25 0.37 5.89
N LEU A 172 22.81 -0.66 5.24
CA LEU A 172 24.23 -0.70 4.92
C LEU A 172 24.63 0.47 4.02
N ASN A 173 23.79 0.83 3.04
CA ASN A 173 24.05 2.00 2.21
C ASN A 173 23.97 3.31 3.01
N CYS A 174 23.07 3.42 3.99
CA CYS A 174 23.00 4.57 4.89
C CYS A 174 24.29 4.72 5.72
N VAL A 175 24.78 3.63 6.31
CA VAL A 175 26.02 3.62 7.10
C VAL A 175 27.22 3.99 6.25
N ASP A 176 27.36 3.36 5.09
CA ASP A 176 28.43 3.61 4.13
C ASP A 176 28.44 5.08 3.66
N GLN A 177 27.26 5.63 3.33
CA GLN A 177 27.12 7.03 2.90
C GLN A 177 27.45 8.03 4.02
N LEU A 178 27.06 7.74 5.27
CA LEU A 178 27.37 8.59 6.42
C LEU A 178 28.85 8.50 6.84
N ALA A 179 29.48 7.34 6.63
CA ALA A 179 30.91 7.13 6.82
C ALA A 179 31.77 7.72 5.68
N GLY A 180 31.17 7.98 4.52
CA GLY A 180 31.82 8.55 3.34
C GLY A 180 32.50 7.52 2.44
N ASP A 181 32.14 6.22 2.53
CA ASP A 181 32.67 5.15 1.66
C ASP A 181 31.59 4.56 0.74
N ASP A 182 31.53 5.05 -0.50
CA ASP A 182 30.55 4.61 -1.49
C ASP A 182 30.97 3.33 -2.27
N SER A 183 32.11 2.72 -1.95
CA SER A 183 32.70 1.63 -2.73
C SER A 183 31.80 0.38 -2.73
N TYR A 184 31.28 0.02 -1.56
CA TYR A 184 30.41 -1.15 -1.41
C TYR A 184 29.03 -0.95 -2.02
N ILE A 185 28.51 0.28 -2.00
CA ILE A 185 27.21 0.64 -2.60
C ILE A 185 27.20 0.27 -4.09
N LYS A 186 28.28 0.59 -4.82
CA LYS A 186 28.39 0.27 -6.26
C LYS A 186 28.36 -1.23 -6.55
N LEU A 187 28.91 -2.05 -5.65
CA LEU A 187 28.89 -3.51 -5.78
C LEU A 187 27.51 -4.09 -5.51
N ARG A 188 26.80 -3.61 -4.47
CA ARG A 188 25.45 -4.10 -4.12
C ARG A 188 24.40 -3.86 -5.23
N LYS A 189 24.60 -2.84 -6.06
CA LYS A 189 23.76 -2.55 -7.24
C LYS A 189 23.84 -3.63 -8.32
N ARG A 190 24.91 -4.44 -8.38
CA ARG A 190 25.13 -5.48 -9.39
C ARG A 190 24.37 -6.77 -9.06
N ARG A 191 23.05 -6.68 -8.95
CA ARG A 191 22.17 -7.84 -8.68
C ARG A 191 21.12 -8.01 -9.78
N SER A 192 20.58 -9.22 -9.87
CA SER A 192 19.44 -9.49 -10.75
C SER A 192 18.24 -8.62 -10.35
N LYS A 193 17.59 -8.02 -11.35
CA LYS A 193 16.35 -7.26 -11.17
C LYS A 193 15.18 -8.22 -11.07
N LEU A 194 14.33 -8.03 -10.06
CA LEU A 194 13.07 -8.75 -9.91
C LEU A 194 12.15 -8.39 -11.08
N ARG A 195 11.94 -9.35 -11.97
CA ARG A 195 11.07 -9.21 -13.13
C ARG A 195 9.75 -9.89 -12.85
N THR A 196 8.71 -9.09 -12.66
CA THR A 196 7.34 -9.57 -12.49
C THR A 196 6.58 -9.48 -13.82
N LEU A 197 5.35 -9.98 -13.83
CA LEU A 197 4.44 -9.91 -14.96
C LEU A 197 3.91 -8.48 -15.13
N THR A 198 4.76 -7.56 -15.59
CA THR A 198 4.46 -6.12 -15.69
C THR A 198 3.21 -5.80 -16.52
N LEU A 199 2.86 -6.67 -17.47
CA LEU A 199 1.63 -6.54 -18.23
C LEU A 199 0.40 -6.84 -17.37
N VAL A 200 0.44 -7.94 -16.61
CA VAL A 200 -0.63 -8.32 -15.67
C VAL A 200 -0.78 -7.22 -14.63
N GLU A 201 0.30 -6.79 -13.98
CA GLU A 201 0.28 -5.71 -12.98
C GLU A 201 -0.34 -4.43 -13.55
N ARG A 202 -0.02 -4.05 -14.78
CA ARG A 202 -0.58 -2.86 -15.42
C ARG A 202 -2.09 -2.99 -15.63
N GLU A 203 -2.55 -4.12 -16.16
CA GLU A 203 -3.98 -4.36 -16.40
C GLU A 203 -4.77 -4.49 -15.09
N THR A 204 -4.21 -5.13 -14.06
CA THR A 204 -4.88 -5.31 -12.76
C THR A 204 -4.87 -4.03 -11.91
N SER A 205 -3.90 -3.12 -12.11
CA SER A 205 -3.80 -1.88 -11.35
C SER A 205 -5.04 -0.97 -11.44
N VAL A 206 -5.77 -1.01 -12.56
CA VAL A 206 -7.00 -0.22 -12.74
C VAL A 206 -8.09 -0.71 -11.81
N PHE A 207 -8.31 -2.03 -11.77
CA PHE A 207 -9.30 -2.66 -10.88
C PHE A 207 -8.96 -2.45 -9.40
N VAL A 208 -7.67 -2.44 -9.06
CA VAL A 208 -7.22 -2.12 -7.69
C VAL A 208 -7.58 -0.67 -7.32
N LYS A 209 -7.42 0.28 -8.24
CA LYS A 209 -7.81 1.68 -8.00
C LYS A 209 -9.32 1.84 -7.87
N GLU A 210 -10.09 1.23 -8.77
CA GLU A 210 -11.56 1.24 -8.70
C GLU A 210 -12.06 0.64 -7.39
N ARG A 211 -11.53 -0.54 -7.00
CA ARG A 211 -11.84 -1.19 -5.73
C ARG A 211 -11.58 -0.28 -4.53
N ASN A 212 -10.45 0.42 -4.51
CA ASN A 212 -10.10 1.31 -3.40
C ASN A 212 -11.07 2.51 -3.33
N ALA A 213 -11.43 3.10 -4.48
CA ALA A 213 -12.40 4.20 -4.54
C ALA A 213 -13.82 3.76 -4.13
N GLU A 214 -14.24 2.54 -4.48
CA GLU A 214 -15.52 1.99 -4.02
C GLU A 214 -15.53 1.72 -2.51
N ARG A 215 -14.40 1.25 -1.94
CA ARG A 215 -14.24 1.06 -0.49
C ARG A 215 -14.31 2.39 0.25
N GLU A 216 -13.71 3.44 -0.29
CA GLU A 216 -13.77 4.78 0.29
C GLU A 216 -15.21 5.28 0.36
N LYS A 217 -15.97 5.20 -0.74
CA LYS A 217 -17.41 5.52 -0.75
C LYS A 217 -18.22 4.69 0.24
N ALA A 218 -17.93 3.40 0.36
CA ALA A 218 -18.58 2.54 1.36
C ALA A 218 -18.26 2.97 2.80
N THR A 219 -17.04 3.48 3.03
CA THR A 219 -16.61 4.00 4.32
C THR A 219 -17.28 5.35 4.63
N GLU A 220 -17.29 6.28 3.67
CA GLU A 220 -17.96 7.58 3.81
C GLU A 220 -19.45 7.42 4.12
N THR A 221 -20.14 6.56 3.36
CA THR A 221 -21.57 6.29 3.59
C THR A 221 -21.86 5.61 4.93
N ALA A 222 -20.93 4.81 5.45
CA ALA A 222 -21.03 4.25 6.79
C ALA A 222 -20.81 5.33 7.86
N ASP A 223 -19.82 6.19 7.68
CA ASP A 223 -19.49 7.28 8.60
C ASP A 223 -20.63 8.32 8.67
N GLU A 224 -21.27 8.64 7.55
CA GLU A 224 -22.47 9.48 7.51
C GLU A 224 -23.61 8.88 8.33
N LYS A 225 -23.89 7.57 8.16
CA LYS A 225 -24.93 6.87 8.94
C LYS A 225 -24.60 6.81 10.42
N LEU A 226 -23.33 6.58 10.77
CA LEU A 226 -22.88 6.59 12.17
C LEU A 226 -23.05 7.98 12.80
N LYS A 227 -22.73 9.03 12.05
CA LYS A 227 -22.93 10.41 12.49
C LYS A 227 -24.41 10.72 12.69
N GLU A 228 -25.27 10.36 11.75
CA GLU A 228 -26.72 10.51 11.88
C GLU A 228 -27.30 9.77 13.09
N ALA A 229 -26.83 8.54 13.35
CA ALA A 229 -27.23 7.76 14.52
C ALA A 229 -26.80 8.45 15.83
N ARG A 230 -25.56 8.95 15.90
CA ARG A 230 -25.04 9.70 17.06
C ARG A 230 -25.78 11.02 17.28
N ASP A 231 -26.07 11.75 16.21
CA ASP A 231 -26.80 13.02 16.28
C ASP A 231 -28.26 12.82 16.72
N ARG A 232 -28.92 11.75 16.25
CA ARG A 232 -30.27 11.36 16.71
C ARG A 232 -30.28 11.08 18.22
N LEU A 233 -29.32 10.30 18.71
CA LEU A 233 -29.21 9.99 20.14
C LEU A 233 -28.94 11.25 20.97
N LYS A 234 -28.03 12.11 20.52
CA LYS A 234 -27.73 13.38 21.18
C LYS A 234 -28.98 14.26 21.28
N ALA A 235 -29.78 14.33 20.22
CA ALA A 235 -31.03 15.09 20.20
C ALA A 235 -32.08 14.52 21.16
N GLU A 236 -32.19 13.19 21.28
CA GLU A 236 -33.10 12.56 22.25
C GLU A 236 -32.68 12.80 23.70
N ARG A 237 -31.38 12.67 23.99
CA ARG A 237 -30.82 13.02 25.31
C ARG A 237 -31.08 14.48 25.67
N ASP A 238 -30.86 15.39 24.72
CA ASP A 238 -31.04 16.83 24.96
C ASP A 238 -32.53 17.20 25.20
N LYS A 239 -33.49 16.44 24.66
CA LYS A 239 -34.92 16.59 24.98
C LYS A 239 -35.22 16.23 26.44
N ILE A 240 -34.66 15.12 26.93
CA ILE A 240 -34.86 14.65 28.32
C ILE A 240 -34.24 15.63 29.33
N ILE A 241 -33.07 16.20 29.02
CA ILE A 241 -32.40 17.19 29.87
C ILE A 241 -33.21 18.48 29.98
N LYS A 242 -33.79 18.96 28.87
CA LYS A 242 -34.53 20.23 28.78
C LYS A 242 -35.95 20.16 29.35
N ASP A 243 -36.48 18.98 29.62
CA ASP A 243 -37.79 18.84 30.24
C ASP A 243 -37.75 19.30 31.71
N THR A 244 -38.55 20.32 32.03
CA THR A 244 -38.64 20.97 33.36
C THR A 244 -39.79 20.44 34.20
N THR A 245 -40.58 19.48 33.69
CA THR A 245 -41.76 18.92 34.35
C THR A 245 -41.45 17.76 35.31
N ILE A 246 -40.21 17.28 35.34
CA ILE A 246 -39.81 16.05 36.05
C ILE A 246 -39.04 16.39 37.35
N ASP A 247 -39.46 15.79 38.47
CA ASP A 247 -38.82 15.90 39.79
C ASP A 247 -37.34 15.43 39.78
N GLY A 248 -36.48 16.08 40.56
CA GLY A 248 -35.02 15.97 40.46
C GLY A 248 -34.45 14.56 40.66
N ASN A 249 -35.03 13.77 41.57
CA ASN A 249 -34.59 12.39 41.82
C ASN A 249 -35.11 11.42 40.76
N THR A 250 -36.36 11.58 40.33
CA THR A 250 -36.96 10.79 39.24
C THR A 250 -36.26 11.06 37.90
N LYS A 251 -35.87 12.32 37.66
CA LYS A 251 -35.10 12.74 36.48
C LYS A 251 -33.75 12.03 36.40
N GLN A 252 -33.05 11.84 37.52
CA GLN A 252 -31.77 11.11 37.53
C GLN A 252 -31.90 9.61 37.27
N GLN A 253 -32.97 8.95 37.73
CA GLN A 253 -33.19 7.53 37.42
C GLN A 253 -33.62 7.34 35.95
N MET A 254 -34.55 8.17 35.48
CA MET A 254 -34.99 8.15 34.08
C MET A 254 -33.84 8.47 33.12
N LEU A 255 -32.98 9.44 33.45
CA LEU A 255 -31.82 9.77 32.63
C LEU A 255 -30.86 8.58 32.53
N ARG A 256 -30.55 7.88 33.63
CA ARG A 256 -29.69 6.69 33.60
C ARG A 256 -30.28 5.53 32.79
N MET A 257 -31.58 5.25 32.96
CA MET A 257 -32.26 4.20 32.19
C MET A 257 -32.36 4.55 30.70
N ALA A 258 -32.59 5.82 30.37
CA ALA A 258 -32.58 6.31 29.00
C ALA A 258 -31.17 6.25 28.39
N GLU A 259 -30.14 6.67 29.14
CA GLU A 259 -28.75 6.56 28.70
C GLU A 259 -28.35 5.13 28.39
N GLU A 260 -28.70 4.16 29.24
CA GLU A 260 -28.38 2.75 29.03
C GLU A 260 -29.14 2.14 27.83
N ASN A 261 -30.43 2.46 27.68
CA ASN A 261 -31.23 1.97 26.57
C ASN A 261 -30.80 2.57 25.23
N GLU A 262 -30.50 3.87 25.20
CA GLU A 262 -30.03 4.56 24.00
C GLU A 262 -28.59 4.18 23.66
N SER A 263 -27.70 3.98 24.65
CA SER A 263 -26.35 3.46 24.38
C SER A 263 -26.40 2.06 23.78
N ARG A 264 -27.31 1.20 24.26
CA ARG A 264 -27.53 -0.15 23.68
C ARG A 264 -28.07 -0.08 22.27
N ARG A 265 -29.00 0.86 21.99
CA ARG A 265 -29.51 1.10 20.62
C ARG A 265 -28.40 1.56 19.68
N LEU A 266 -27.59 2.52 20.12
CA LEU A 266 -26.44 2.99 19.37
C LEU A 266 -25.48 1.86 19.07
N GLU A 267 -25.13 1.03 20.06
CA GLU A 267 -24.24 -0.12 19.86
C GLU A 267 -24.79 -1.10 18.80
N VAL A 268 -26.11 -1.37 18.81
CA VAL A 268 -26.76 -2.21 17.80
C VAL A 268 -26.74 -1.56 16.42
N ASP A 269 -27.01 -0.26 16.32
CA ASP A 269 -26.98 0.48 15.06
C ASP A 269 -25.55 0.56 14.50
N GLU A 270 -24.56 0.88 15.32
CA GLU A 270 -23.14 0.88 14.96
C GLU A 270 -22.73 -0.52 14.46
N ALA A 271 -23.10 -1.60 15.17
CA ALA A 271 -22.79 -2.96 14.75
C ALA A 271 -23.49 -3.36 13.44
N ASN A 272 -24.71 -2.90 13.19
CA ASN A 272 -25.43 -3.17 11.94
C ASN A 272 -24.83 -2.40 10.76
N ILE A 273 -24.47 -1.13 10.96
CA ILE A 273 -23.79 -0.29 9.96
C ILE A 273 -22.43 -0.89 9.61
N GLU A 274 -21.64 -1.27 10.62
CA GLU A 274 -20.33 -1.88 10.42
C GLU A 274 -20.43 -3.22 9.67
N ARG A 275 -21.42 -4.06 10.02
CA ARG A 275 -21.69 -5.32 9.32
C ARG A 275 -22.06 -5.09 7.85
N GLU A 276 -22.87 -4.07 7.56
CA GLU A 276 -23.27 -3.74 6.20
C GLU A 276 -22.08 -3.21 5.39
N LYS A 277 -21.27 -2.33 5.97
CA LYS A 277 -20.00 -1.85 5.39
C LYS A 277 -19.09 -3.04 5.04
N GLN A 278 -18.89 -3.95 5.98
CA GLN A 278 -18.04 -5.13 5.79
C GLN A 278 -18.55 -6.02 4.65
N ARG A 279 -19.86 -6.26 4.58
CA ARG A 279 -20.48 -7.02 3.46
C ARG A 279 -20.25 -6.34 2.11
N GLN A 280 -20.36 -5.01 2.06
CA GLN A 280 -20.10 -4.25 0.83
C GLN A 280 -18.63 -4.37 0.41
N ILE A 281 -17.70 -4.22 1.35
CA ILE A 281 -16.26 -4.38 1.10
C ILE A 281 -15.94 -5.81 0.60
N GLU A 282 -16.53 -6.83 1.19
CA GLU A 282 -16.37 -8.23 0.76
C GLU A 282 -16.92 -8.47 -0.65
N LYS A 283 -18.08 -7.87 -0.97
CA LYS A 283 -18.66 -7.93 -2.32
C LYS A 283 -17.76 -7.26 -3.35
N ILE A 284 -17.26 -6.07 -3.04
CA ILE A 284 -16.30 -5.32 -3.86
C ILE A 284 -15.05 -6.18 -4.09
N LYS A 285 -14.45 -6.73 -3.02
CA LYS A 285 -13.29 -7.64 -3.11
C LYS A 285 -13.57 -8.82 -4.04
N ALA A 286 -14.69 -9.52 -3.85
CA ALA A 286 -15.05 -10.68 -4.65
C ALA A 286 -15.26 -10.34 -6.14
N GLN A 287 -15.83 -9.17 -6.45
CA GLN A 287 -16.01 -8.71 -7.82
C GLN A 287 -14.67 -8.39 -8.48
N THR A 288 -13.80 -7.64 -7.80
CA THR A 288 -12.45 -7.30 -8.29
C THR A 288 -11.61 -8.56 -8.53
N GLU A 289 -11.64 -9.54 -7.62
CA GLU A 289 -10.89 -10.78 -7.78
C GLU A 289 -11.33 -11.57 -9.02
N ARG A 290 -12.63 -11.60 -9.33
CA ARG A 290 -13.14 -12.24 -10.56
C ARG A 290 -12.63 -11.54 -11.81
N GLN A 291 -12.59 -10.21 -11.81
CA GLN A 291 -12.06 -9.43 -12.94
C GLN A 291 -10.56 -9.68 -13.12
N ILE A 292 -9.79 -9.69 -12.04
CA ILE A 292 -8.34 -9.99 -12.06
C ILE A 292 -8.10 -11.40 -12.61
N ARG A 293 -8.82 -12.42 -12.11
CA ARG A 293 -8.69 -13.80 -12.61
C ARG A 293 -8.98 -13.92 -14.10
N THR A 294 -9.96 -13.17 -14.61
CA THR A 294 -10.28 -13.17 -16.05
C THR A 294 -9.10 -12.69 -16.90
N ILE A 295 -8.37 -11.66 -16.42
CA ILE A 295 -7.17 -11.16 -17.08
C ILE A 295 -6.03 -12.18 -17.02
N GLU A 296 -5.78 -12.74 -15.84
CA GLU A 296 -4.75 -13.75 -15.64
C GLU A 296 -4.97 -14.98 -16.52
N ASP A 297 -6.22 -15.47 -16.57
CA ASP A 297 -6.58 -16.64 -17.37
C ASP A 297 -6.43 -16.35 -18.87
N ARG A 298 -6.81 -15.16 -19.34
CA ARG A 298 -6.59 -14.74 -20.73
C ARG A 298 -5.10 -14.75 -21.09
N ILE A 299 -4.26 -14.17 -20.24
CA ILE A 299 -2.81 -14.15 -20.45
C ILE A 299 -2.22 -15.56 -20.38
N ARG A 300 -2.70 -16.40 -19.46
CA ARG A 300 -2.31 -17.81 -19.37
C ARG A 300 -2.63 -18.57 -20.66
N TRP A 301 -3.81 -18.37 -21.25
CA TRP A 301 -4.17 -18.98 -22.53
C TRP A 301 -3.24 -18.55 -23.67
N TYR A 302 -2.90 -17.27 -23.76
CA TYR A 302 -1.91 -16.82 -24.76
C TYR A 302 -0.53 -17.43 -24.52
N ALA A 303 -0.09 -17.53 -23.27
CA ALA A 303 1.20 -18.13 -22.92
C ALA A 303 1.26 -19.63 -23.24
N ILE A 304 0.13 -20.35 -23.26
CA ILE A 304 0.06 -21.77 -23.62
C ILE A 304 -0.07 -21.97 -25.14
N LEU A 305 -0.90 -21.17 -25.80
CA LEU A 305 -1.25 -21.38 -27.22
C LEU A 305 -0.21 -20.83 -28.20
N PHE A 306 0.52 -19.77 -27.83
CA PHE A 306 1.47 -19.10 -28.73
C PHE A 306 2.80 -19.85 -28.93
N PRO A 307 3.44 -20.44 -27.90
CA PRO A 307 4.70 -21.17 -28.06
C PRO A 307 4.73 -22.29 -29.11
N PRO A 308 3.68 -23.13 -29.28
CA PRO A 308 3.70 -24.17 -30.31
C PRO A 308 3.46 -23.62 -31.73
N PHE A 309 2.96 -22.38 -31.89
CA PHE A 309 2.58 -21.83 -33.17
C PHE A 309 3.73 -21.78 -34.20
N PRO A 310 4.96 -21.35 -33.87
CA PRO A 310 6.09 -21.39 -34.81
C PRO A 310 6.44 -22.82 -35.28
N ALA A 311 6.35 -23.81 -34.39
CA ALA A 311 6.63 -25.20 -34.73
C ALA A 311 5.56 -25.78 -35.68
N ILE A 312 4.29 -25.48 -35.41
CA ILE A 312 3.16 -25.84 -36.29
C ILE A 312 3.31 -25.18 -37.66
N LEU A 313 3.65 -23.88 -37.69
CA LEU A 313 3.85 -23.13 -38.93
C LEU A 313 5.00 -23.70 -39.77
N LEU A 314 6.12 -24.06 -39.14
CA LEU A 314 7.24 -24.74 -39.81
C LEU A 314 6.82 -26.10 -40.38
N GLY A 315 6.04 -26.89 -39.62
CA GLY A 315 5.50 -28.17 -40.09
C GLY A 315 4.60 -28.01 -41.32
N ILE A 316 3.72 -27.00 -41.30
CA ILE A 316 2.85 -26.66 -42.44
C ILE A 316 3.68 -26.21 -43.65
N CYS A 317 4.64 -25.30 -43.47
CA CYS A 317 5.54 -24.86 -44.53
C CYS A 317 6.29 -26.03 -45.15
N PHE A 318 6.85 -26.93 -44.34
CA PHE A 318 7.55 -28.12 -44.83
C PHE A 318 6.63 -29.04 -45.64
N LEU A 319 5.39 -29.24 -45.19
CA LEU A 319 4.38 -30.04 -45.90
C LEU A 319 4.04 -29.40 -47.26
N PHE A 320 3.85 -28.07 -47.31
CA PHE A 320 3.64 -27.34 -48.57
C PHE A 320 4.83 -27.46 -49.54
N PHE A 321 6.06 -27.31 -49.05
CA PHE A 321 7.27 -27.50 -49.86
C PHE A 321 7.35 -28.93 -50.41
N ARG A 322 7.05 -29.92 -49.58
CA ARG A 322 7.01 -31.33 -49.99
C ARG A 322 5.97 -31.59 -51.08
N MET A 323 4.73 -31.15 -50.88
CA MET A 323 3.66 -31.32 -51.87
C MET A 323 3.95 -30.63 -53.21
N LYS A 324 4.60 -29.45 -53.18
CA LYS A 324 4.99 -28.74 -54.39
C LYS A 324 6.06 -29.53 -55.17
N ASN A 325 7.04 -30.11 -54.48
CA ASN A 325 8.12 -30.88 -55.11
C ASN A 325 7.64 -32.25 -55.62
N GLU A 326 6.75 -32.95 -54.90
CA GLU A 326 6.18 -34.24 -55.36
C GLU A 326 5.41 -34.10 -56.69
N ASN A 327 4.78 -32.93 -56.93
CA ASN A 327 4.02 -32.65 -58.16
C ASN A 327 4.86 -32.15 -59.35
N GLN A 328 6.16 -31.88 -59.17
CA GLN A 328 7.04 -31.38 -60.24
C GLN A 328 7.49 -32.49 -61.22
N ASN A 329 7.60 -33.74 -60.76
CA ASN A 329 8.05 -34.87 -61.58
C ASN A 329 6.91 -35.65 -62.27
N ILE A 330 5.67 -35.19 -62.14
CA ILE A 330 4.50 -35.83 -62.77
C ILE A 330 4.21 -35.12 -64.10
N SER A 331 4.33 -35.86 -65.22
CA SER A 331 4.00 -35.40 -66.57
C SER A 331 2.58 -34.81 -66.64
N PRO A 332 2.35 -33.68 -67.34
CA PRO A 332 1.05 -33.00 -67.40
C PRO A 332 -0.13 -33.91 -67.73
N ASP A 333 0.09 -34.92 -68.58
CA ASP A 333 -0.94 -35.87 -69.05
C ASP A 333 -1.41 -36.89 -68.01
N ARG A 334 -0.73 -36.99 -66.85
CA ARG A 334 -1.09 -37.88 -65.73
C ARG A 334 -1.66 -37.13 -64.52
N ARG A 335 -1.86 -35.82 -64.62
CA ARG A 335 -2.53 -35.04 -63.58
C ARG A 335 -4.04 -35.28 -63.68
N LEU A 336 -4.63 -35.95 -62.71
CA LEU A 336 -6.08 -35.97 -62.53
C LEU A 336 -6.55 -34.51 -62.44
N LYS A 337 -7.37 -34.08 -63.41
CA LYS A 337 -8.05 -32.78 -63.33
C LYS A 337 -8.92 -32.79 -62.07
N LYS A 338 -8.74 -31.77 -61.22
CA LYS A 338 -9.63 -31.50 -60.10
C LYS A 338 -11.01 -31.08 -60.61
#